data_AF-A0A3C1I5D4-F1
#
_entry.id   AF-A0A3C1I5D4-F1
#
_cell.length_a   1.000
_cell.length_b   1.000
_cell.length_c   1.000
_cell.angle_alpha   90.00
_cell.angle_beta   90.00
_cell.angle_gamma   90.00
#
_symmetry.space_group_name_H-M   'P 1'
#
loop_
_entity.id
_entity.type
_entity.pdbx_description
1 polymer ?
#
loop_
_entity_poly.entity_id
_entity_poly.type
_entity_poly.pdbx_seq_one_letter_code
_entity_poly.pdbx_strand_id
1 'polypeptide(L)'
;MSIYFQNFKDVLKKEFMLVIMVSVLLVFTFFLWAGIPVFIIGSFVSELTSNIAIIHFCISLSVGFLFSLFFVPINLKVARNIAKIKNRSVWISIVRIEIIWIIVCALIFAVIFNIVIQL
;
A
#
# COMPACT_ATOMS: atom_id res chain seq x y z
N MET A 1 -2.68 19.44 2.33
CA MET A 1 -2.99 18.31 1.44
C MET A 1 -2.75 18.62 -0.04
N SER A 2 -3.16 19.80 -0.54
CA SER A 2 -2.98 20.22 -1.95
C SER A 2 -1.56 20.00 -2.52
N ILE A 3 -0.51 20.41 -1.79
CA ILE A 3 0.89 20.24 -2.22
C ILE A 3 1.29 18.76 -2.41
N TYR A 4 0.77 17.85 -1.57
CA TYR A 4 1.05 16.41 -1.70
C TYR A 4 0.40 15.86 -2.96
N PHE A 5 -0.87 16.19 -3.17
CA PHE A 5 -1.65 15.73 -4.33
C PHE A 5 -1.09 16.25 -5.66
N GLN A 6 -0.72 17.53 -5.72
CA GLN A 6 -0.10 18.13 -6.91
C GLN A 6 1.23 17.43 -7.25
N ASN A 7 2.13 17.28 -6.28
CA ASN A 7 3.39 16.57 -6.50
C ASN A 7 3.18 15.11 -6.90
N PHE A 8 2.18 14.43 -6.31
CA PHE A 8 1.87 13.05 -6.68
C PHE A 8 1.41 12.96 -8.14
N LYS A 9 0.50 13.85 -8.56
CA LYS A 9 0.02 13.94 -9.94
C LYS A 9 1.15 14.24 -10.92
N ASP A 10 2.06 15.14 -10.56
CA ASP A 10 3.20 15.51 -11.41
C ASP A 10 4.20 14.36 -11.56
N VAL A 11 4.49 13.64 -10.47
CA VAL A 11 5.35 12.45 -10.51
C VAL A 11 4.70 11.35 -11.34
N LEU A 12 3.41 11.04 -11.14
CA LEU A 12 2.70 10.02 -11.92
C LEU A 12 2.70 10.33 -13.42
N LYS A 13 2.52 11.60 -13.80
CA LYS A 13 2.56 12.02 -15.22
C LYS A 13 3.96 11.92 -15.80
N LYS A 14 4.98 12.38 -15.08
CA LYS A 14 6.36 12.38 -15.54
C LYS A 14 6.96 10.97 -15.59
N GLU A 15 6.52 10.12 -14.68
CA GLU A 15 7.04 8.77 -14.45
C GLU A 15 6.02 7.70 -14.86
N PHE A 16 5.27 7.97 -15.93
CA PHE A 16 4.21 7.08 -16.42
C PHE A 16 4.72 5.65 -16.70
N MET A 17 5.96 5.52 -17.16
CA MET A 17 6.61 4.22 -17.35
C MET A 17 6.72 3.41 -16.05
N LEU A 18 7.05 4.06 -14.92
CA LEU A 18 7.09 3.38 -13.62
C LEU A 18 5.69 2.89 -13.20
N VAL A 19 4.65 3.66 -13.48
CA VAL A 19 3.26 3.27 -13.20
C VAL A 19 2.88 2.03 -13.99
N ILE A 20 3.24 1.96 -15.28
CA ILE A 20 2.99 0.78 -16.12
C ILE A 20 3.74 -0.43 -15.56
N MET A 21 5.04 -0.30 -15.27
CA MET A 21 5.85 -1.40 -14.75
C MET A 21 5.29 -1.96 -13.44
N VAL A 22 4.92 -1.08 -12.50
CA VAL A 22 4.32 -1.48 -11.22
C VAL A 22 2.99 -2.18 -11.46
N SER A 23 2.14 -1.65 -12.34
CA SER A 23 0.83 -2.25 -12.64
C SER A 23 0.96 -3.65 -13.24
N VAL A 24 1.85 -3.83 -14.22
CA VAL A 24 2.10 -5.12 -14.85
C VAL A 24 2.67 -6.12 -13.84
N LEU A 25 3.67 -5.70 -13.06
CA LEU A 25 4.30 -6.56 -12.05
C LEU A 25 3.29 -6.98 -10.96
N LEU A 26 2.44 -6.05 -10.53
CA LEU A 26 1.40 -6.31 -9.53
C LEU A 26 0.39 -7.34 -10.02
N VAL A 27 -0.03 -7.30 -11.29
CA VAL A 27 -0.93 -8.33 -11.86
C VAL A 27 -0.28 -9.71 -11.84
N PHE A 28 0.97 -9.83 -12.30
CA PHE A 28 1.65 -11.14 -12.36
C PHE A 28 1.98 -11.72 -10.98
N THR A 29 2.19 -10.86 -10.00
CA THR A 29 2.60 -11.30 -8.65
C THR A 29 1.47 -11.22 -7.63
N PHE A 30 0.26 -10.81 -8.03
CA PHE A 30 -0.88 -10.55 -7.13
C PHE A 30 -1.11 -11.67 -6.10
N PHE A 31 -1.08 -12.92 -6.55
CA PHE A 31 -1.29 -14.08 -5.68
C PHE A 31 -0.21 -14.22 -4.59
N LEU A 32 1.02 -13.80 -4.84
CA LEU A 32 2.06 -13.79 -3.80
C LEU A 32 1.74 -12.72 -2.76
N TRP A 33 1.38 -11.52 -3.20
CA TRP A 33 1.19 -10.38 -2.29
C TRP A 33 -0.10 -10.41 -1.49
N ALA A 34 -1.18 -10.97 -2.06
CA ALA A 34 -2.44 -11.17 -1.35
C ALA A 34 -2.49 -12.53 -0.66
N GLY A 35 -2.02 -13.59 -1.32
CA GLY A 35 -2.07 -14.94 -0.79
C GLY A 35 -1.18 -15.14 0.42
N ILE A 36 0.07 -14.67 0.40
CA ILE A 36 1.00 -14.86 1.52
C ILE A 36 0.41 -14.28 2.84
N PRO A 37 -0.07 -13.02 2.90
CA PRO A 37 -0.76 -12.51 4.08
C PRO A 37 -2.00 -13.30 4.47
N VAL A 38 -2.86 -13.66 3.52
CA VAL A 38 -4.11 -14.37 3.80
C VAL A 38 -3.84 -15.72 4.44
N PHE A 39 -2.88 -16.49 3.91
CA PHE A 39 -2.56 -17.82 4.42
C PHE A 39 -1.66 -17.76 5.66
N ILE A 40 -0.52 -17.07 5.61
CA ILE A 40 0.44 -17.10 6.73
C ILE A 40 -0.09 -16.30 7.92
N ILE A 41 -0.44 -15.02 7.71
CA ILE A 41 -0.90 -14.17 8.80
C ILE A 41 -2.30 -14.58 9.24
N GLY A 42 -3.17 -14.98 8.32
CA GLY A 42 -4.50 -15.49 8.66
C GLY A 42 -4.42 -16.73 9.56
N SER A 43 -3.64 -17.74 9.18
CA SER A 43 -3.48 -18.95 10.00
C SER A 43 -2.86 -18.62 11.36
N PHE A 44 -1.77 -17.86 11.40
CA PHE A 44 -1.11 -17.51 12.65
C PHE A 44 -2.01 -16.73 13.62
N VAL A 45 -2.76 -15.74 13.11
CA VAL A 45 -3.68 -14.95 13.96
C VAL A 45 -4.89 -15.79 14.37
N SER A 46 -5.36 -16.72 13.54
CA SER A 46 -6.47 -17.62 13.89
C SER A 46 -6.13 -18.60 15.03
N GLU A 47 -4.86 -18.92 15.23
CA GLU A 47 -4.39 -19.70 16.39
C GLU A 47 -4.40 -18.87 17.68
N LEU A 48 -4.24 -17.54 17.57
CA LEU A 48 -4.20 -16.62 18.71
C LEU A 48 -5.59 -16.12 19.13
N THR A 49 -6.51 -15.98 18.17
CA THR A 49 -7.87 -15.48 18.42
C THR A 49 -8.88 -16.08 17.47
N SER A 50 -10.09 -16.36 17.96
CA SER A 50 -11.24 -16.74 17.14
C SER A 50 -12.05 -15.55 16.63
N ASN A 51 -11.66 -14.32 16.98
CA ASN A 51 -12.37 -13.13 16.53
C ASN A 51 -12.06 -12.82 15.05
N ILE A 52 -13.02 -13.16 14.20
CA ILE A 52 -12.98 -12.98 12.74
C ILE A 52 -12.65 -11.53 12.34
N ALA A 53 -13.16 -10.53 13.08
CA ALA A 53 -12.86 -9.13 12.78
C ALA A 53 -11.38 -8.78 13.00
N ILE A 54 -10.77 -9.32 14.06
CA ILE A 54 -9.34 -9.12 14.35
C ILE A 54 -8.49 -9.82 13.29
N ILE A 55 -8.83 -11.06 12.93
CA ILE A 55 -8.14 -11.82 11.87
C ILE A 55 -8.17 -11.02 10.56
N HIS A 56 -9.35 -10.56 10.12
CA HIS A 56 -9.47 -9.77 8.89
C HIS A 56 -8.69 -8.46 8.94
N PHE A 57 -8.71 -7.76 10.07
CA PHE A 57 -7.97 -6.52 10.24
C PHE A 57 -6.46 -6.75 10.10
N CYS A 58 -5.93 -7.81 10.73
CA CYS A 58 -4.52 -8.17 10.64
C CYS A 58 -4.11 -8.57 9.21
N ILE A 59 -4.93 -9.39 8.53
CA ILE A 59 -4.68 -9.75 7.12
C ILE A 59 -4.70 -8.50 6.25
N SER A 60 -5.71 -7.64 6.38
CA SER A 60 -5.85 -6.40 5.60
C SER A 60 -4.66 -5.46 5.79
N LEU A 61 -4.19 -5.26 7.03
CA LEU A 61 -2.99 -4.47 7.31
C LEU A 61 -1.72 -5.09 6.72
N SER A 62 -1.58 -6.42 6.79
CA SER A 62 -0.42 -7.11 6.22
C SER A 62 -0.38 -7.02 4.69
N VAL A 63 -1.53 -7.22 4.03
CA VAL A 63 -1.67 -6.97 2.60
C VAL A 63 -1.37 -5.51 2.28
N GLY A 64 -1.95 -4.57 3.04
CA GLY A 64 -1.71 -3.13 2.86
C GLY A 64 -0.23 -2.77 2.95
N PHE A 65 0.48 -3.34 3.93
CA PHE A 65 1.92 -3.19 4.08
C PHE A 65 2.68 -3.70 2.86
N LEU A 66 2.44 -4.94 2.46
CA LEU A 66 3.11 -5.55 1.33
C LEU A 66 2.83 -4.81 0.00
N PHE A 67 1.58 -4.43 -0.25
CA PHE A 67 1.21 -3.69 -1.45
C PHE A 67 1.77 -2.26 -1.46
N SER A 68 1.92 -1.61 -0.29
CA SER A 68 2.55 -0.28 -0.23
C SER A 68 3.98 -0.29 -0.76
N LEU A 69 4.72 -1.40 -0.57
CA LEU A 69 6.10 -1.56 -1.03
C LEU A 69 6.26 -1.44 -2.54
N PHE A 70 5.24 -1.78 -3.33
CA PHE A 70 5.25 -1.57 -4.78
C PHE A 70 5.33 -0.10 -5.17
N PHE A 71 4.74 0.76 -4.36
CA PHE A 71 4.67 2.19 -4.62
C PHE A 71 5.88 2.93 -4.06
N VAL A 72 6.80 2.27 -3.35
CA VAL A 72 8.02 2.87 -2.78
C VAL A 72 8.82 3.68 -3.81
N PRO A 73 9.09 3.22 -5.04
CA PRO A 73 9.84 4.02 -6.02
C PRO A 73 9.15 5.35 -6.38
N ILE A 74 7.81 5.34 -6.45
CA ILE A 74 6.99 6.53 -6.71
C ILE A 74 6.97 7.41 -5.45
N ASN A 75 6.71 6.82 -4.29
CA ASN A 75 6.68 7.50 -2.99
C ASN A 75 8.01 8.17 -2.67
N LEU A 76 9.14 7.58 -3.04
CA LEU A 76 10.47 8.16 -2.88
C LEU A 76 10.67 9.41 -3.75
N LYS A 77 10.20 9.40 -5.01
CA LYS A 77 10.26 10.58 -5.90
C LYS A 77 9.39 11.72 -5.36
N VAL A 78 8.17 11.40 -4.91
CA VAL A 78 7.28 12.38 -4.27
C VAL A 78 7.88 12.91 -2.96
N ALA A 79 8.42 12.03 -2.12
CA ALA A 79 9.05 12.39 -0.86
C ALA A 79 10.24 13.34 -1.07
N ARG A 80 11.07 13.12 -2.10
CA ARG A 80 12.18 14.02 -2.45
C ARG A 80 11.70 15.41 -2.84
N ASN A 81 10.64 15.52 -3.64
CA ASN A 81 10.09 16.82 -4.03
C ASN A 81 9.49 17.56 -2.82
N ILE A 82 8.76 16.85 -1.97
CA ILE A 82 8.14 17.44 -0.78
C ILE A 82 9.19 17.83 0.27
N ALA A 83 10.23 17.00 0.44
CA ALA A 83 11.37 17.29 1.32
C ALA A 83 12.08 18.58 0.92
N LYS A 84 12.27 18.82 -0.39
CA LYS A 84 12.83 20.08 -0.92
C LYS A 84 11.93 21.27 -0.63
N ILE A 85 10.62 21.16 -0.89
CA ILE A 85 9.66 22.25 -0.68
C ILE A 85 9.51 22.61 0.81
N LYS A 86 9.48 21.60 1.69
CA LYS A 86 9.27 21.79 3.13
C LYS A 86 10.56 21.90 3.95
N ASN A 87 11.72 21.87 3.29
CA ASN A 87 13.04 21.83 3.91
C ASN A 87 13.15 20.80 5.05
N ARG A 88 12.77 19.56 4.75
CA ARG A 88 12.74 18.42 5.70
C ARG A 88 13.57 17.26 5.18
N SER A 89 13.88 16.30 6.04
CA SER A 89 14.52 15.07 5.60
C SER A 89 13.60 14.25 4.68
N VAL A 90 14.20 13.61 3.69
CA VAL A 90 13.50 12.70 2.77
C VAL A 90 12.93 11.51 3.54
N TRP A 91 13.66 11.00 4.55
CA TRP A 91 13.24 9.90 5.41
C TRP A 91 11.95 10.17 6.19
N ILE A 92 11.79 11.38 6.75
CA ILE A 92 10.53 11.74 7.42
C ILE A 92 9.38 11.83 6.41
N SER A 93 9.66 12.31 5.20
CA SER A 93 8.65 12.48 4.16
C SER A 93 8.19 11.15 3.58
N ILE A 94 9.10 10.20 3.35
CA ILE A 94 8.76 8.87 2.83
C ILE A 94 7.93 8.07 3.84
N VAL A 95 8.33 8.05 5.12
CA VAL A 95 7.58 7.32 6.16
C VAL A 95 6.14 7.84 6.28
N ARG A 96 5.95 9.17 6.21
CA ARG A 96 4.59 9.75 6.23
C ARG A 96 3.75 9.35 5.03
N ILE A 97 4.35 9.33 3.83
CA ILE A 97 3.64 8.92 2.61
C ILE A 97 3.33 7.43 2.67
N GLU A 98 4.28 6.62 3.14
CA GLU A 98 4.15 5.17 3.22
C GLU A 98 3.03 4.74 4.17
N ILE A 99 2.96 5.34 5.37
CA ILE A 99 1.86 5.07 6.32
C ILE A 99 0.48 5.31 5.68
N ILE A 100 0.35 6.38 4.88
CA ILE A 100 -0.91 6.67 4.18
C ILE A 100 -1.19 5.59 3.14
N TRP A 101 -0.19 5.15 2.38
CA TRP A 101 -0.35 4.09 1.37
C TRP A 101 -0.68 2.73 1.99
N ILE A 102 -0.10 2.38 3.13
CA ILE A 102 -0.44 1.16 3.87
C ILE A 102 -1.93 1.15 4.21
N ILE A 103 -2.44 2.25 4.76
CA ILE A 103 -3.86 2.38 5.13
C ILE A 103 -4.77 2.32 3.90
N VAL A 104 -4.40 3.03 2.82
CA VAL A 104 -5.18 3.02 1.57
C VAL A 104 -5.24 1.62 0.96
N CYS A 105 -4.09 0.94 0.84
CA CYS A 105 -4.04 -0.43 0.31
C CYS A 105 -4.82 -1.42 1.20
N ALA A 106 -4.72 -1.30 2.53
CA ALA A 106 -5.47 -2.12 3.46
C ALA A 106 -6.99 -1.93 3.29
N LEU A 107 -7.46 -0.69 3.19
CA LEU A 107 -8.87 -0.37 2.96
C LEU A 107 -9.38 -0.90 1.62
N ILE A 108 -8.61 -0.71 0.54
CA ILE A 108 -8.96 -1.25 -0.79
C ILE A 108 -9.11 -2.77 -0.71
N PHE A 109 -8.15 -3.46 -0.09
CA PHE A 109 -8.22 -4.90 0.09
C PHE A 109 -9.45 -5.32 0.91
N ALA A 110 -9.72 -4.65 2.03
CA ALA A 110 -10.88 -4.96 2.88
C ALA A 110 -12.20 -4.79 2.12
N VAL A 111 -12.34 -3.74 1.31
CA VAL A 111 -13.52 -3.53 0.47
C VAL A 111 -13.66 -4.63 -0.58
N ILE A 112 -12.60 -4.93 -1.33
CA ILE A 112 -12.60 -6.00 -2.34
C ILE A 112 -12.98 -7.34 -1.70
N PHE A 113 -12.37 -7.65 -0.56
CA PHE A 113 -12.59 -8.91 0.14
C PHE A 113 -14.03 -9.06 0.64
N ASN A 114 -14.62 -7.98 1.18
CA ASN A 114 -16.04 -7.98 1.56
C ASN A 114 -16.97 -8.20 0.37
N ILE A 115 -16.67 -7.58 -0.79
CA ILE A 115 -17.45 -7.78 -2.01
C ILE A 115 -17.36 -9.24 -2.47
N VAL A 116 -16.16 -9.83 -2.47
CA VAL A 116 -15.94 -11.22 -2.87
C VAL A 116 -16.64 -12.22 -1.96
N ILE A 117 -16.72 -11.97 -0.65
CA ILE A 117 -17.44 -12.84 0.29
C ILE A 117 -18.96 -12.76 0.12
N GLN A 118 -19.47 -11.59 -0.26
CA GLN A 118 -20.92 -11.37 -0.45
C GLN A 118 -21.43 -11.87 -1.80
N LEU A 119 -20.53 -12.18 -2.74
CA LEU A 119 -20.84 -12.69 -4.08
C LEU A 119 -20.97 -14.22 -4.08
#